data_AF-C5KUL6-F1
#
_entry.id   AF-C5KUL6-F1
#
_cell.length_a   1.000
_cell.length_b   1.000
_cell.length_c   1.000
_cell.angle_alpha   90.00
_cell.angle_beta   90.00
_cell.angle_gamma   90.00
#
_symmetry.space_group_name_H-M   'P 1'
#
loop_
_entity.id
_entity.type
_entity.pdbx_description
1 polymer ?
#
loop_
_entity_poly.entity_id
_entity_poly.type
_entity_poly.pdbx_seq_one_letter_code
_entity_poly.pdbx_strand_id
1 'polypeptide(L)'
;MAEAGKVKPSCPEACTCIFQPVLVDKLDHGDDNAPARVYPSDDLHQRYRITTDIRPLNHLSLRTDSNGRFVYYPQSVVRDLPPTSDVTSKQYQSSAIDQLRRTDINHCNFWCRLDLVDAFGCARIHPTLMTKIATTSVDPITGKEH
;
A
#
# COMPACT_ATOMS: atom_id res chain seq x y z
N MET A 1 -11.86 -19.96 19.07
CA MET A 1 -11.07 -20.13 17.83
C MET A 1 -11.67 -19.18 16.79
N ALA A 2 -10.89 -18.23 16.27
CA ALA A 2 -11.38 -17.30 15.24
C ALA A 2 -11.14 -17.92 13.85
N GLU A 3 -12.21 -18.11 13.07
CA GLU A 3 -12.14 -18.59 11.69
C GLU A 3 -11.36 -17.61 10.80
N ALA A 4 -10.43 -18.14 10.02
CA ALA A 4 -9.69 -17.40 9.01
C ALA A 4 -10.64 -16.88 7.91
N GLY A 5 -10.44 -15.63 7.48
CA GLY A 5 -10.99 -15.13 6.21
C GLY A 5 -12.33 -14.38 6.24
N LYS A 6 -12.81 -13.88 7.38
CA LYS A 6 -13.98 -12.98 7.39
C LYS A 6 -13.55 -11.52 7.48
N VAL A 7 -13.64 -10.82 6.34
CA VAL A 7 -13.60 -9.35 6.29
C VAL A 7 -14.88 -8.85 6.97
N LYS A 8 -14.74 -8.22 8.14
CA LYS A 8 -15.86 -7.53 8.77
C LYS A 8 -15.87 -6.08 8.28
N PRO A 9 -16.98 -5.56 7.74
CA PRO A 9 -17.10 -4.15 7.46
C PRO A 9 -16.91 -3.38 8.77
N SER A 10 -15.92 -2.49 8.81
CA SER A 10 -15.74 -1.56 9.90
C SER A 10 -16.62 -0.34 9.63
N CYS A 11 -17.30 0.17 10.66
CA CYS A 11 -18.09 1.39 10.54
C CYS A 11 -17.15 2.54 10.10
N PRO A 12 -17.43 3.28 9.02
CA PRO A 12 -16.58 4.37 8.54
C PRO A 12 -16.23 5.38 9.64
N GLU A 13 -17.14 5.65 10.57
CA GLU A 13 -16.98 6.56 11.71
C GLU A 13 -15.96 6.05 12.76
N ALA A 14 -15.68 4.74 12.78
CA ALA A 14 -14.66 4.16 13.65
C ALA A 14 -13.25 4.21 13.02
N CYS A 15 -13.17 4.46 11.71
CA CYS A 15 -11.94 4.53 10.95
C CYS A 15 -11.34 5.94 10.98
N THR A 16 -10.01 6.02 10.98
CA THR A 16 -9.29 7.29 11.01
C THR A 16 -8.88 7.73 9.60
N CYS A 17 -8.73 6.78 8.68
CA CYS A 17 -8.45 7.04 7.28
C CYS A 17 -9.33 6.17 6.39
N ILE A 18 -10.05 6.81 5.47
CA ILE A 18 -10.85 6.16 4.44
C ILE A 18 -10.19 6.45 3.09
N PHE A 19 -9.89 5.40 2.33
CA PHE A 19 -9.23 5.52 1.05
C PHE A 19 -10.16 5.10 -0.09
N GLN A 20 -10.17 5.89 -1.15
CA GLN A 20 -10.97 5.58 -2.32
C GLN A 20 -10.27 4.52 -3.18
N PRO A 21 -11.01 3.48 -3.63
CA PRO A 21 -10.51 2.58 -4.65
C PRO A 21 -10.42 3.32 -5.99
N VAL A 22 -9.35 3.06 -6.71
CA VAL A 22 -9.07 3.60 -8.04
C VAL A 22 -8.94 2.43 -9.00
N LEU A 23 -9.79 2.43 -10.03
CA LEU A 23 -9.67 1.49 -11.14
C LEU A 23 -8.57 1.99 -12.09
N VAL A 24 -7.54 1.17 -12.25
CA VAL A 24 -6.46 1.41 -13.21
C VAL A 24 -6.67 0.53 -14.42
N ASP A 25 -6.79 1.12 -15.60
CA ASP A 25 -6.69 0.40 -16.87
C ASP A 25 -5.21 0.28 -17.25
N LYS A 26 -4.68 -0.95 -17.31
CA LYS A 26 -3.27 -1.20 -17.58
C LYS A 26 -2.89 -0.90 -19.04
N LEU A 27 -3.88 -0.80 -19.93
CA LEU A 27 -3.68 -0.50 -21.35
C LEU A 27 -3.90 1.00 -21.65
N ASP A 28 -4.32 1.78 -20.66
CA ASP A 28 -4.48 3.23 -20.77
C ASP A 28 -3.12 3.89 -20.44
N HIS A 29 -2.31 4.07 -21.49
CA HIS A 29 -0.99 4.70 -21.40
C HIS A 29 -1.06 6.24 -21.54
N GLY A 30 -2.27 6.82 -21.57
CA GLY A 30 -2.48 8.26 -21.73
C GLY A 30 -2.19 8.77 -23.15
N ASP A 31 -2.12 7.87 -24.13
CA ASP A 31 -2.02 8.18 -25.55
C ASP A 31 -3.34 7.87 -26.28
N ASP A 32 -3.55 8.51 -27.44
CA ASP A 32 -4.77 8.31 -28.27
C ASP A 32 -4.87 6.88 -28.85
N ASN A 33 -3.86 6.03 -28.61
CA ASN A 33 -3.83 4.64 -29.07
C ASN A 33 -4.36 3.65 -28.03
N ALA A 34 -4.78 4.11 -26.85
CA ALA A 34 -5.33 3.23 -25.84
C ALA A 34 -6.57 2.48 -26.41
N PRO A 35 -6.58 1.14 -26.36
CA PRO A 35 -7.69 0.37 -26.91
C PRO A 35 -8.99 0.73 -26.20
N ALA A 36 -10.08 0.90 -26.96
CA ALA A 36 -11.37 1.27 -26.40
C ALA A 36 -11.82 0.32 -25.28
N ARG A 37 -12.52 0.86 -24.27
CA ARG A 37 -13.10 0.07 -23.20
C ARG A 37 -14.29 -0.73 -23.75
N VAL A 38 -14.23 -2.05 -23.66
CA VAL A 38 -15.30 -2.96 -24.10
C VAL A 38 -15.93 -3.60 -22.88
N TYR A 39 -17.26 -3.63 -22.82
CA TYR A 39 -18.02 -4.31 -21.78
C TYR A 39 -19.12 -5.19 -22.40
N PRO A 40 -19.26 -6.47 -22.00
CA PRO A 40 -18.39 -7.19 -21.08
C PRO A 40 -16.99 -7.45 -21.68
N SER A 41 -15.98 -7.60 -20.82
CA SER A 41 -14.60 -7.92 -21.23
C SER A 41 -14.25 -9.32 -20.72
N ASP A 42 -13.78 -10.18 -21.62
CA ASP A 42 -13.38 -11.55 -21.28
C ASP A 42 -12.12 -11.57 -20.37
N ASP A 43 -11.24 -10.57 -20.49
CA ASP A 43 -9.97 -10.48 -19.75
C ASP A 43 -9.92 -9.33 -18.71
N LEU A 44 -11.03 -9.10 -18.00
CA LEU A 44 -11.19 -7.95 -17.09
C LEU A 44 -10.10 -7.86 -16.01
N HIS A 45 -9.66 -9.01 -15.45
CA HIS A 45 -8.59 -9.07 -14.44
C HIS A 45 -7.17 -8.83 -15.01
N GLN A 46 -6.98 -9.09 -16.30
CA GLN A 46 -5.71 -8.81 -16.96
C GLN A 46 -5.62 -7.33 -17.33
N ARG A 47 -6.72 -6.74 -17.82
CA ARG A 47 -6.76 -5.34 -18.25
C ARG A 47 -6.86 -4.35 -17.09
N TYR A 48 -7.71 -4.61 -16.10
CA TYR A 48 -7.95 -3.66 -15.02
C TYR A 48 -7.33 -4.12 -13.70
N ARG A 49 -6.93 -3.16 -12.86
CA ARG A 49 -6.49 -3.39 -11.48
C ARG A 49 -7.15 -2.39 -10.55
N ILE A 50 -7.78 -2.88 -9.49
CA ILE A 50 -8.23 -2.04 -8.39
C ILE A 50 -7.01 -1.72 -7.52
N THR A 51 -6.82 -0.45 -7.23
CA THR A 51 -5.75 0.05 -6.34
C THR A 51 -6.37 1.00 -5.32
N THR A 52 -5.63 1.31 -4.26
CA THR A 52 -6.09 2.24 -3.22
C THR A 52 -5.15 3.44 -3.20
N ASP A 53 -5.70 4.66 -3.23
CA ASP A 53 -4.89 5.87 -3.14
C ASP A 53 -4.43 6.14 -1.70
N ILE A 54 -3.28 5.60 -1.33
CA ILE A 54 -2.68 5.78 0.00
C ILE A 54 -1.75 6.99 0.11
N ARG A 55 -1.72 7.90 -0.89
CA ARG A 55 -0.89 9.13 -0.83
C ARG A 55 -1.09 9.93 0.47
N PRO A 56 -2.33 10.09 0.99
CA PRO A 56 -2.52 10.78 2.27
C PRO A 56 -1.80 10.12 3.44
N LEU A 57 -1.75 8.78 3.48
CA LEU A 57 -1.01 8.03 4.50
C LEU A 57 0.51 8.21 4.35
N ASN A 58 1.00 8.13 3.11
CA ASN A 58 2.42 8.28 2.79
C ASN A 58 2.96 9.69 3.10
N HIS A 59 2.08 10.69 3.20
CA HIS A 59 2.42 12.05 3.62
C HIS A 59 2.48 12.24 5.14
N LEU A 60 2.22 11.18 5.93
CA LEU A 60 2.41 11.21 7.38
C LEU A 60 3.86 10.89 7.74
N SER A 61 4.40 11.60 8.73
CA SER A 61 5.71 11.31 9.33
C SER A 61 5.51 10.65 10.68
N LEU A 62 6.16 9.52 10.90
CA LEU A 62 6.25 8.91 12.22
C LEU A 62 7.17 9.75 13.12
N ARG A 63 6.72 10.10 14.32
CA ARG A 63 7.51 10.76 15.38
C ARG A 63 7.16 10.20 16.75
N THR A 64 7.88 10.62 17.78
CA THR A 64 7.54 10.38 19.18
C THR A 64 6.85 11.60 19.80
N ASP A 65 5.82 11.38 20.62
CA ASP A 65 5.23 12.42 21.46
C ASP A 65 6.07 12.68 22.73
N SER A 66 5.64 13.61 23.56
CA SER A 66 6.30 13.94 24.84
C SER A 66 6.38 12.78 25.84
N ASN A 67 5.60 11.71 25.61
CA ASN A 67 5.58 10.51 26.43
C ASN A 67 6.37 9.35 25.78
N GLY A 68 7.09 9.61 24.68
CA GLY A 68 7.85 8.59 23.95
C GLY A 68 7.00 7.64 23.12
N ARG A 69 5.72 7.95 22.87
CA ARG A 69 4.82 7.12 22.05
C ARG A 69 4.96 7.49 20.58
N PHE A 70 4.94 6.48 19.72
CA PHE A 70 4.93 6.71 18.27
C PHE A 70 3.59 7.29 17.81
N VAL A 71 3.64 8.42 17.12
CA VAL A 71 2.50 9.14 16.58
C VAL A 71 2.80 9.58 15.14
N TYR A 72 1.82 9.44 14.26
CA TYR A 72 1.90 9.93 12.89
C TYR A 72 1.41 11.38 12.81
N TYR A 73 2.26 12.28 12.30
CA TYR A 73 1.91 13.69 12.07
C TYR A 73 1.86 14.01 10.58
N PRO A 74 0.94 14.87 10.13
CA PRO A 74 1.02 15.44 8.78
C PRO A 74 2.36 16.14 8.56
N GLN A 75 3.00 15.92 7.41
CA GLN A 75 4.29 16.57 7.08
C GLN A 75 4.26 18.11 7.20
N SER A 76 3.10 18.74 7.03
CA SER A 76 2.93 20.19 7.25
C SER A 76 3.21 20.59 8.69
N VAL A 77 2.72 19.82 9.67
CA VAL A 77 2.88 20.06 11.11
C VAL A 77 4.29 19.74 11.59
N VAL A 78 4.91 18.74 10.95
CA VAL A 78 6.27 18.25 11.26
C VAL A 78 7.35 19.32 11.09
N ARG A 79 7.13 20.32 10.22
CA ARG A 79 8.06 21.44 10.00
C ARG A 79 8.20 22.33 11.23
N ASP A 80 7.11 22.51 11.98
CA ASP A 80 7.05 23.41 13.13
C ASP A 80 7.37 22.69 14.46
N LEU A 81 7.49 21.37 14.42
CA LEU A 81 7.80 20.55 15.59
C LEU A 81 9.32 20.38 15.77
N PRO A 82 9.84 20.47 17.02
CA PRO A 82 11.26 20.28 17.29
C PRO A 82 11.76 18.95 16.71
N PRO A 83 12.98 18.94 16.14
CA PRO A 83 13.56 17.71 15.59
C PRO A 83 13.66 16.66 16.70
N THR A 84 12.94 15.55 16.54
CA THR A 84 13.11 14.37 17.39
C THR A 84 14.39 13.66 16.96
N SER A 85 15.32 13.46 17.89
CA SER A 85 16.48 12.59 17.69
C SER A 85 16.02 11.18 17.34
N ASP A 86 16.53 10.63 16.24
CA ASP A 86 16.62 9.20 15.97
C ASP A 86 15.39 8.39 15.52
N VAL A 87 14.46 9.01 14.80
CA VAL A 87 13.62 8.23 13.87
C VAL A 87 13.69 8.78 12.45
N THR A 88 14.90 9.10 12.00
CA THR A 88 15.19 8.86 10.59
C THR A 88 15.29 7.35 10.41
N SER A 89 14.15 6.67 10.34
CA SER A 89 14.05 5.42 9.60
C SER A 89 14.25 5.76 8.12
N LYS A 90 15.44 6.27 7.77
CA LYS A 90 15.97 6.13 6.43
C LYS A 90 16.09 4.64 6.26
N GLN A 91 15.05 4.05 5.69
CA GLN A 91 15.10 2.71 5.17
C GLN A 91 16.26 2.75 4.17
N TYR A 92 17.43 2.30 4.61
CA TYR A 92 18.61 2.20 3.77
C TYR A 92 18.30 1.08 2.78
N GLN A 93 17.56 1.42 1.71
CA GLN A 93 17.44 0.56 0.56
C GLN A 93 18.79 0.66 -0.15
N SER A 94 19.65 -0.35 0.08
CA SER A 94 20.80 -0.56 -0.79
C SER A 94 20.28 -0.73 -2.22
N SER A 95 20.91 -0.05 -3.18
CA SER A 95 20.50 -0.18 -4.58
C SER A 95 20.65 -1.63 -5.04
N ALA A 96 19.85 -2.05 -6.03
CA ALA A 96 19.97 -3.40 -6.60
C ALA A 96 21.41 -3.68 -7.10
N ILE A 97 22.09 -2.65 -7.62
CA ILE A 97 23.48 -2.74 -8.08
C ILE A 97 24.44 -2.99 -6.90
N ASP A 98 24.24 -2.32 -5.76
CA ASP A 98 25.08 -2.53 -4.59
C ASP A 98 24.91 -3.92 -3.99
N GLN A 99 23.70 -4.48 -4.08
CA GLN A 99 23.43 -5.86 -3.65
C GLN A 99 24.13 -6.87 -4.57
N LEU A 100 24.04 -6.67 -5.89
CA LEU A 100 24.71 -7.52 -6.88
C LEU A 100 26.25 -7.48 -6.77
N ARG A 101 26.84 -6.30 -6.50
CA ARG A 101 28.30 -6.15 -6.30
C ARG A 101 28.83 -6.92 -5.09
N ARG A 102 27.99 -7.17 -4.07
CA ARG A 102 28.36 -7.94 -2.88
C ARG A 102 28.25 -9.44 -3.10
N THR A 103 27.58 -9.85 -4.16
CA THR A 103 27.48 -11.24 -4.54
C THR A 103 28.82 -11.68 -5.12
N ASP A 104 29.43 -12.72 -4.56
CA ASP A 104 30.67 -13.28 -5.11
C ASP A 104 30.35 -14.14 -6.33
N ILE A 105 30.20 -13.48 -7.47
CA ILE A 105 29.77 -14.08 -8.73
C ILE A 105 30.77 -15.15 -9.21
N ASN A 106 32.03 -15.04 -8.81
CA ASN A 106 33.12 -15.91 -9.29
C ASN A 106 33.23 -17.25 -8.53
N HIS A 107 32.55 -17.39 -7.38
CA HIS A 107 32.62 -18.59 -6.53
C HIS A 107 31.31 -19.38 -6.48
N CYS A 108 30.30 -19.01 -7.26
CA CYS A 108 29.01 -19.70 -7.35
C CYS A 108 28.76 -20.25 -8.76
N ASN A 109 28.72 -21.58 -8.88
CA ASN A 109 28.51 -22.29 -10.14
C ASN A 109 27.02 -22.44 -10.53
N PHE A 110 26.09 -21.97 -9.69
CA PHE A 110 24.65 -22.09 -9.90
C PHE A 110 23.90 -20.88 -9.34
N TRP A 111 22.85 -20.47 -10.06
CA TRP A 111 21.98 -19.35 -9.70
C TRP A 111 20.52 -19.73 -9.90
N CYS A 112 19.66 -19.30 -9.00
CA CYS A 112 18.21 -19.34 -9.20
C CYS A 112 17.59 -18.02 -8.75
N ARG A 113 16.51 -17.62 -9.44
CA ARG A 113 15.69 -16.46 -9.09
C ARG A 113 14.36 -16.97 -8.54
N LEU A 114 13.99 -16.50 -7.37
CA LEU A 114 12.68 -16.71 -6.79
C LEU A 114 11.95 -15.36 -6.76
N ASP A 115 10.71 -15.36 -7.22
CA ASP A 115 9.81 -14.21 -7.09
C ASP A 115 8.64 -14.61 -6.20
N LEU A 116 8.40 -13.81 -5.16
CA LEU A 116 7.37 -14.08 -4.17
C LEU A 116 6.08 -13.39 -4.59
N VAL A 117 5.16 -14.17 -5.15
CA VAL A 117 3.80 -13.71 -5.46
C VAL A 117 3.11 -13.28 -4.17
N ASP A 118 2.54 -12.07 -4.17
CA ASP A 118 1.86 -11.46 -3.03
C ASP A 118 2.71 -11.37 -1.74
N ALA A 119 3.99 -11.02 -1.89
CA ALA A 119 4.90 -10.85 -0.75
C ALA A 119 4.36 -9.90 0.34
N PHE A 120 3.59 -8.87 -0.04
CA PHE A 120 2.98 -7.94 0.91
C PHE A 120 1.76 -8.54 1.62
N GLY A 121 0.94 -9.36 0.96
CA GLY A 121 -0.19 -10.05 1.58
C GLY A 121 0.21 -11.07 2.64
N CYS A 122 1.45 -11.57 2.58
CA CYS A 122 2.02 -12.44 3.62
C CYS A 122 2.26 -11.73 4.96
N ALA A 123 2.38 -10.39 4.97
CA ALA A 123 2.60 -9.62 6.19
C ALA A 123 1.27 -9.29 6.89
N ARG A 124 1.08 -9.80 8.10
CA ARG A 124 -0.13 -9.51 8.88
C ARG A 124 -0.09 -8.09 9.45
N ILE A 125 -1.20 -7.36 9.26
CA ILE A 125 -1.42 -6.06 9.89
C ILE A 125 -2.00 -6.29 11.29
N HIS A 126 -1.50 -5.56 12.29
CA HIS A 126 -2.03 -5.63 13.65
C HIS A 126 -3.52 -5.20 13.67
N PRO A 127 -4.42 -5.91 14.39
CA PRO A 127 -5.86 -5.62 14.37
C PRO A 127 -6.22 -4.16 14.69
N THR A 128 -5.48 -3.53 15.61
CA THR A 128 -5.67 -2.10 15.94
C THR A 128 -5.43 -1.16 14.76
N LEU A 129 -4.54 -1.51 13.83
CA LEU A 129 -4.29 -0.72 12.62
C LEU A 129 -5.33 -1.04 11.55
N MET A 130 -5.80 -2.29 11.47
CA MET A 130 -6.86 -2.68 10.54
C MET A 130 -8.15 -1.91 10.78
N THR A 131 -8.48 -1.56 12.03
CA THR A 131 -9.68 -0.76 12.33
C THR A 131 -9.52 0.73 12.00
N LYS A 132 -8.30 1.18 11.68
CA LYS A 132 -7.99 2.59 11.43
C LYS A 132 -7.91 2.93 9.95
N ILE A 133 -7.78 1.92 9.09
CA ILE A 133 -7.61 2.04 7.64
C ILE A 133 -8.77 1.28 7.00
N ALA A 134 -9.62 2.00 6.27
CA ALA A 134 -10.70 1.40 5.48
C ALA A 134 -10.66 1.85 4.02
N THR A 135 -11.31 1.08 3.16
CA THR A 135 -11.60 1.44 1.77
C THR A 135 -13.10 1.56 1.60
N THR A 136 -13.56 2.53 0.81
CA THR A 136 -14.97 2.58 0.40
C THR A 136 -15.22 1.70 -0.81
N SER A 137 -16.45 1.23 -0.97
CA SER A 137 -16.93 0.63 -2.21
C SER A 137 -18.35 1.11 -2.49
N VAL A 138 -18.71 1.23 -3.76
CA VAL A 138 -20.08 1.57 -4.17
C VAL A 138 -20.71 0.32 -4.77
N ASP A 139 -21.87 -0.08 -4.25
CA ASP A 139 -22.68 -1.11 -4.89
C ASP A 139 -23.15 -0.58 -6.25
N PRO A 140 -22.76 -1.22 -7.38
CA PRO A 140 -23.12 -0.74 -8.71
C PRO A 140 -24.61 -0.84 -9.02
N ILE A 141 -25.37 -1.65 -8.28
CA ILE A 141 -26.81 -1.85 -8.48
C ILE A 141 -27.60 -0.84 -7.65
N THR A 142 -27.23 -0.64 -6.39
CA THR A 142 -28.00 0.20 -5.46
C THR A 142 -27.44 1.62 -5.31
N GLY A 143 -26.22 1.86 -5.77
CA GLY A 143 -25.50 3.12 -5.60
C GLY A 143 -25.09 3.42 -4.16
N LYS A 144 -25.23 2.45 -3.24
CA LYS A 144 -24.91 2.63 -1.83
C LYS A 144 -23.42 2.51 -1.57
N GLU A 145 -22.89 3.42 -0.77
CA GLU A 145 -21.51 3.37 -0.27
C GLU A 145 -21.41 2.40 0.92
N HIS A 146 -20.33 1.62 0.94
CA HIS A 146 -19.99 0.61 1.93
C HIS A 146 -18.55 0.77 2.41
#